data_AF-A0A934A001-F1
#
_entry.id   AF-A0A934A001-F1
#
_cell.length_a   1.000
_cell.length_b   1.000
_cell.length_c   1.000
_cell.angle_alpha   90.00
_cell.angle_beta   90.00
_cell.angle_gamma   90.00
#
_symmetry.space_group_name_H-M   'P 1'
#
loop_
_entity.id
_entity.type
_entity.pdbx_description
1 polymer ?
#
loop_
_entity_poly.entity_id
_entity_poly.type
_entity_poly.pdbx_seq_one_letter_code
_entity_poly.pdbx_strand_id
1 'polypeptide(L)'
;MTREHPVGTEEIARGACEREAIDVAWTNESRAVEECSSASRWVAFLLGAGHLAVCLAAGHLRPEHVVADVLVAGLPWLGGRAAAFAVGAMPMWLGVVLYDSQRLFLSLRGTVHTGDLMALELRLFPAPGGVIWSQWLSERAVAALDLLTG
;
A
#
# COMPACT_ATOMS: atom_id res chain seq x y z
N MET A 1 -44.99 1.05 -42.16
CA MET A 1 -45.85 1.88 -41.28
C MET A 1 -45.38 1.69 -39.84
N THR A 2 -44.46 2.54 -39.40
CA THR A 2 -43.96 2.57 -38.02
C THR A 2 -44.83 3.54 -37.23
N ARG A 3 -45.49 3.04 -36.17
CA ARG A 3 -46.24 3.88 -35.23
C ARG A 3 -45.23 4.56 -34.31
N GLU A 4 -45.12 5.88 -34.42
CA GLU A 4 -44.42 6.68 -33.42
C GLU A 4 -45.27 6.70 -32.15
N HIS A 5 -44.75 6.12 -31.07
CA HIS A 5 -45.35 6.25 -29.75
C HIS A 5 -44.96 7.62 -29.20
N PRO A 6 -45.93 8.49 -28.86
CA PRO A 6 -45.61 9.77 -28.23
C PRO A 6 -45.02 9.47 -26.86
N VAL A 7 -43.73 9.79 -26.69
CA VAL A 7 -43.06 9.78 -25.40
C VAL A 7 -43.81 10.77 -24.51
N GLY A 8 -44.39 10.27 -23.41
CA GLY A 8 -45.22 11.06 -22.52
C GLY A 8 -44.40 12.20 -21.89
N THR A 9 -45.00 13.38 -21.78
CA THR A 9 -44.39 14.55 -21.13
C THR A 9 -43.91 14.28 -19.70
N GLU A 10 -44.52 13.31 -19.00
CA GLU A 10 -44.07 12.84 -17.69
C GLU A 10 -42.70 12.12 -17.72
N GLU A 11 -42.41 11.38 -18.77
CA GLU A 11 -41.13 10.66 -18.94
C GLU A 11 -39.98 11.63 -19.19
N ILE A 12 -40.26 12.71 -19.94
CA ILE A 12 -39.31 13.81 -20.18
C ILE A 12 -39.02 14.56 -18.87
N ALA A 13 -40.04 14.85 -18.07
CA ALA A 13 -39.88 15.53 -16.78
C ALA A 13 -39.09 14.68 -15.77
N ARG A 14 -39.33 13.36 -15.74
CA ARG A 14 -38.59 12.43 -14.87
C ARG A 14 -37.11 12.38 -15.21
N GLY A 15 -36.76 12.31 -16.50
CA GLY A 15 -35.37 12.32 -16.94
C GLY A 15 -34.63 13.64 -16.69
N ALA A 16 -35.33 14.78 -16.66
CA ALA A 16 -34.74 16.06 -16.30
C ALA A 16 -34.39 16.13 -14.80
N CYS A 17 -35.32 15.71 -13.93
CA CYS A 17 -35.11 15.68 -12.48
C CYS A 17 -33.99 14.70 -12.07
N GLU A 18 -33.89 13.55 -12.73
CA GLU A 18 -32.84 12.57 -12.48
C GLU A 18 -31.45 13.09 -12.88
N ARG A 19 -31.33 13.82 -13.99
CA ARG A 19 -30.07 14.48 -14.39
C ARG A 19 -29.65 15.58 -13.43
N GLU A 20 -30.60 16.40 -12.97
CA GLU A 20 -30.32 17.47 -12.00
C GLU A 20 -29.87 16.89 -10.65
N ALA A 21 -30.50 15.81 -10.18
CA ALA A 21 -30.07 15.11 -8.97
C ALA A 21 -28.65 14.52 -9.09
N ILE A 22 -28.28 13.98 -10.25
CA ILE A 22 -26.94 13.47 -10.53
C ILE A 22 -25.90 14.61 -10.52
N ASP A 23 -26.20 15.75 -11.15
CA ASP A 23 -25.30 16.91 -11.17
C ASP A 23 -25.10 17.53 -9.78
N VAL A 24 -26.16 17.60 -8.97
CA VAL A 24 -26.07 18.09 -7.57
C VAL A 24 -25.27 17.13 -6.68
N ALA A 25 -25.45 15.82 -6.86
CA ALA A 25 -24.66 14.83 -6.13
C ALA A 25 -23.16 14.93 -6.49
N TRP A 26 -22.87 15.06 -7.80
CA TRP A 26 -21.50 15.17 -8.30
C TRP A 26 -20.80 16.45 -7.85
N THR A 27 -21.52 17.58 -7.85
CA THR A 27 -20.98 18.87 -7.40
C THR A 27 -20.69 18.90 -5.89
N ASN A 28 -21.51 18.26 -5.06
CA ASN A 28 -21.25 18.14 -3.62
C ASN A 28 -20.07 17.20 -3.31
N GLU A 29 -19.94 16.07 -4.02
CA GLU A 29 -18.75 15.21 -3.93
C GLU A 29 -17.48 15.97 -4.33
N SER A 30 -17.53 16.78 -5.39
CA SER A 30 -16.36 17.57 -5.81
C SER A 30 -15.91 18.60 -4.77
N ARG A 31 -16.84 19.24 -4.05
CA ARG A 31 -16.51 20.20 -2.99
C ARG A 31 -15.90 19.54 -1.75
N ALA A 32 -16.45 18.41 -1.31
CA ALA A 32 -15.89 17.65 -0.19
C ALA A 32 -14.47 17.12 -0.51
N VAL A 33 -14.24 16.73 -1.77
CA VAL A 33 -12.90 16.36 -2.27
C VAL A 33 -11.96 17.56 -2.28
N GLU A 34 -12.43 18.77 -2.60
CA GLU A 34 -11.61 19.99 -2.62
C GLU A 34 -11.11 20.40 -1.23
N GLU A 35 -11.97 20.40 -0.20
CA GLU A 35 -11.60 20.83 1.17
C GLU A 35 -10.69 19.81 1.89
N CYS A 36 -10.94 18.51 1.74
CA CYS A 36 -10.01 17.47 2.21
C CYS A 36 -8.70 17.43 1.39
N SER A 37 -8.63 18.10 0.22
CA SER A 37 -7.46 18.02 -0.65
C SER A 37 -6.25 18.80 -0.13
N SER A 38 -6.41 19.92 0.58
CA SER A 38 -5.25 20.74 0.95
C SER A 38 -4.35 20.02 1.96
N ALA A 39 -4.92 19.51 3.04
CA ALA A 39 -4.17 18.76 4.04
C ALA A 39 -3.57 17.47 3.47
N SER A 40 -4.34 16.71 2.68
CA SER A 40 -3.86 15.47 2.07
C SER A 40 -2.76 15.70 1.03
N ARG A 41 -2.81 16.79 0.24
CA ARG A 41 -1.73 17.20 -0.66
C ARG A 41 -0.43 17.47 0.10
N TRP A 42 -0.51 18.20 1.21
CA TRP A 42 0.66 18.47 2.04
C TRP A 42 1.20 17.22 2.72
N VAL A 43 0.34 16.35 3.24
CA VAL A 43 0.77 15.06 3.81
C VAL A 43 1.48 14.23 2.76
N ALA A 44 0.93 14.13 1.55
CA ALA A 44 1.53 13.37 0.47
C ALA A 44 2.88 13.95 0.02
N PHE A 45 2.95 15.28 -0.08
CA PHE A 45 4.19 15.99 -0.39
C PHE A 45 5.26 15.75 0.68
N LEU A 46 4.92 15.91 1.96
CA LEU A 46 5.86 15.74 3.08
C LEU A 46 6.34 14.29 3.20
N LEU A 47 5.46 13.31 2.96
CA LEU A 47 5.82 11.90 2.96
C LEU A 47 6.78 11.55 1.82
N GLY A 48 6.44 11.93 0.58
CA GLY A 48 7.30 11.68 -0.58
C GLY A 48 8.65 12.40 -0.48
N ALA A 49 8.65 13.70 -0.13
CA ALA A 49 9.87 14.47 0.04
C ALA A 49 10.73 13.97 1.22
N GLY A 50 10.08 13.59 2.32
CA GLY A 50 10.76 13.04 3.51
C GLY A 50 11.41 11.70 3.21
N HIS A 51 10.71 10.78 2.54
CA HIS A 51 11.27 9.50 2.11
C HIS A 51 12.47 9.70 1.17
N LEU A 52 12.34 10.56 0.16
CA LEU A 52 13.42 10.87 -0.76
C LEU A 52 14.66 11.43 -0.04
N ALA A 53 14.45 12.33 0.93
CA ALA A 53 15.53 12.89 1.73
C ALA A 53 16.24 11.82 2.59
N VAL A 54 15.49 10.88 3.16
CA VAL A 54 16.05 9.74 3.90
C VAL A 54 16.87 8.83 2.98
N CYS A 55 16.35 8.48 1.79
CA CYS A 55 17.08 7.67 0.82
C CYS A 55 18.38 8.35 0.36
N LEU A 56 18.34 9.67 0.13
CA LEU A 56 19.51 10.46 -0.25
C LEU A 56 20.55 10.48 0.88
N ALA A 57 20.13 10.76 2.12
CA ALA A 57 21.01 10.81 3.28
C ALA A 57 21.68 9.44 3.57
N ALA A 58 20.97 8.35 3.32
CA ALA A 58 21.49 7.00 3.49
C ALA A 58 22.36 6.50 2.33
N GLY A 59 22.47 7.25 1.22
CA GLY A 59 23.21 6.80 0.03
C GLY A 59 22.54 5.61 -0.69
N HIS A 60 21.24 5.43 -0.49
CA HIS A 60 20.45 4.33 -1.07
C HIS A 60 19.42 4.83 -2.10
N LEU A 61 19.70 5.98 -2.72
CA LEU A 61 18.82 6.54 -3.73
C LEU A 61 18.83 5.67 -5.00
N ARG A 62 17.67 5.17 -5.37
CA ARG A 62 17.44 4.43 -6.62
C ARG A 62 16.50 5.21 -7.55
N PRO A 63 16.59 5.04 -8.88
CA PRO A 63 15.68 5.70 -9.81
C PRO A 63 14.20 5.44 -9.51
N GLU A 64 13.88 4.22 -9.04
CA GLU A 64 12.51 3.84 -8.67
C GLU A 64 11.97 4.67 -7.51
N HIS A 65 12.83 5.04 -6.54
CA HIS A 65 12.44 5.91 -5.42
C HIS A 65 12.10 7.31 -5.93
N VAL A 66 12.95 7.86 -6.79
CA VAL A 66 12.71 9.19 -7.38
C VAL A 66 11.38 9.21 -8.12
N VAL A 67 11.10 8.21 -8.96
CA VAL A 67 9.83 8.15 -9.70
C VAL A 67 8.64 8.00 -8.76
N ALA A 68 8.70 7.09 -7.79
CA ALA A 68 7.61 6.87 -6.85
C ALA A 68 7.34 8.09 -5.97
N ASP A 69 8.38 8.72 -5.42
CA ASP A 69 8.25 9.88 -4.53
C ASP A 69 7.80 11.12 -5.29
N VAL A 70 8.25 11.32 -6.53
CA VAL A 70 7.75 12.41 -7.40
C VAL A 70 6.27 12.20 -7.73
N LEU A 71 5.85 10.97 -8.02
CA LEU A 71 4.44 10.67 -8.26
C LEU A 71 3.62 10.94 -7.00
N VAL A 72 4.04 10.45 -5.84
CA VAL A 72 3.30 10.64 -4.59
C VAL A 72 3.25 12.11 -4.16
N ALA A 73 4.35 12.84 -4.28
CA ALA A 73 4.42 14.24 -3.88
C ALA A 73 3.78 15.19 -4.90
N GLY A 74 3.86 14.87 -6.19
CA GLY A 74 3.48 15.75 -7.30
C GLY A 74 2.06 15.52 -7.83
N LEU A 75 1.59 14.28 -7.92
CA LEU A 75 0.29 13.94 -8.49
C LEU A 75 -0.90 14.63 -7.79
N PRO A 76 -0.92 14.82 -6.45
CA PRO A 76 -2.00 15.53 -5.77
C PRO A 76 -2.23 16.97 -6.23
N TRP A 77 -1.23 17.60 -6.85
CA TRP A 77 -1.28 19.00 -7.32
C TRP A 77 -1.92 19.15 -8.70
N LEU A 78 -2.16 18.05 -9.42
CA LEU A 78 -2.73 18.07 -10.77
C LEU A 78 -4.26 18.20 -10.80
N GLY A 79 -4.94 18.13 -9.65
CA GLY A 79 -6.39 18.31 -9.51
C GLY A 79 -7.04 17.34 -8.52
N GLY A 80 -8.35 17.50 -8.28
CA GLY A 80 -9.09 16.72 -7.27
C GLY A 80 -9.07 15.20 -7.50
N ARG A 81 -9.25 14.75 -8.74
CA ARG A 81 -9.22 13.31 -9.10
C ARG A 81 -7.83 12.70 -8.90
N ALA A 82 -6.79 13.47 -9.22
CA ALA A 82 -5.40 13.06 -9.06
C ALA A 82 -5.02 12.98 -7.56
N ALA A 83 -5.48 13.93 -6.76
CA ALA A 83 -5.36 13.89 -5.30
C ALA A 83 -6.09 12.66 -4.70
N ALA A 84 -7.32 12.38 -5.12
CA ALA A 84 -8.06 11.21 -4.66
C ALA A 84 -7.34 9.89 -5.01
N PHE A 85 -6.79 9.79 -6.22
CA PHE A 85 -5.98 8.64 -6.62
C PHE A 85 -4.71 8.50 -5.76
N ALA A 86 -3.99 9.62 -5.53
CA ALA A 86 -2.78 9.61 -4.71
C ALA A 86 -3.07 9.17 -3.27
N VAL A 87 -4.17 9.63 -2.67
CA VAL A 87 -4.62 9.18 -1.34
C VAL A 87 -4.94 7.68 -1.35
N GLY A 88 -5.61 7.17 -2.39
CA GLY A 88 -5.86 5.73 -2.54
C GLY A 88 -4.59 4.90 -2.72
N ALA A 89 -3.55 5.46 -3.34
CA ALA A 89 -2.27 4.79 -3.55
C ALA A 89 -1.35 4.80 -2.32
N MET A 90 -1.64 5.63 -1.31
CA MET A 90 -0.80 5.79 -0.11
C MET A 90 -0.50 4.48 0.64
N PRO A 91 -1.49 3.60 0.93
CA PRO A 91 -1.20 2.36 1.65
C PRO A 91 -0.21 1.46 0.91
N MET A 92 -0.31 1.41 -0.42
CA MET A 92 0.60 0.64 -1.26
C MET A 92 2.01 1.25 -1.23
N TRP A 93 2.13 2.57 -1.45
CA TRP A 93 3.42 3.25 -1.39
C TRP A 93 4.08 3.07 -0.02
N LEU A 94 3.32 3.25 1.07
CA LEU A 94 3.82 3.08 2.43
C LEU A 94 4.31 1.64 2.68
N GLY A 95 3.61 0.63 2.16
CA GLY A 95 4.05 -0.77 2.25
C GLY A 95 5.39 -1.00 1.55
N VAL A 96 5.58 -0.42 0.35
CA VAL A 96 6.85 -0.50 -0.38
C VAL A 96 7.97 0.22 0.37
N VAL A 97 7.71 1.44 0.86
CA VAL A 97 8.67 2.22 1.65
C VAL A 97 9.10 1.48 2.90
N LEU A 98 8.16 0.89 3.65
CA LEU A 98 8.46 0.12 4.85
C LEU A 98 9.29 -1.12 4.54
N TYR A 99 8.99 -1.80 3.45
CA TYR A 99 9.74 -2.97 3.00
C TYR A 99 11.16 -2.60 2.59
N ASP A 100 11.35 -1.54 1.80
CA ASP A 100 12.69 -1.10 1.37
C ASP A 100 13.51 -0.56 2.55
N SER A 101 12.84 0.18 3.45
CA SER A 101 13.44 0.71 4.67
C SER A 101 13.91 -0.38 5.64
N GLN A 102 13.51 -1.66 5.48
CA GLN A 102 14.06 -2.74 6.29
C GLN A 102 15.59 -2.76 6.27
N ARG A 103 16.22 -2.40 5.14
CA ARG A 103 17.69 -2.30 5.03
C ARG A 103 18.27 -1.21 5.92
N LEU A 104 17.60 -0.08 6.06
CA LEU A 104 17.99 0.99 6.99
C LEU A 104 17.93 0.49 8.44
N PHE A 105 16.86 -0.20 8.79
CA PHE A 105 16.70 -0.77 10.14
C PHE A 105 17.66 -1.93 10.42
N LEU A 106 18.08 -2.67 9.40
CA LEU A 106 19.11 -3.71 9.55
C LEU A 106 20.46 -3.12 9.96
N SER A 107 20.80 -1.90 9.52
CA SER A 107 22.02 -1.21 9.99
C SER A 107 21.94 -0.77 11.45
N LEU A 108 20.73 -0.51 11.95
CA LEU A 108 20.46 -0.16 13.35
C LEU A 108 20.37 -1.39 14.26
N ARG A 109 20.20 -2.60 13.69
CA ARG A 109 20.38 -3.83 14.46
C ARG A 109 21.87 -3.94 14.79
N GLY A 110 22.17 -4.05 16.08
CA GLY A 110 23.50 -4.46 16.53
C GLY A 110 23.93 -5.79 15.91
N THR A 111 25.18 -6.18 16.07
CA THR A 111 25.75 -7.40 15.48
C THR A 111 24.89 -8.62 15.82
N VAL A 112 24.14 -9.13 14.83
CA VAL A 112 23.34 -10.35 15.00
C VAL A 112 24.24 -11.52 14.68
N HIS A 113 24.68 -12.26 15.70
CA HIS A 113 25.40 -13.51 15.48
C HIS A 113 24.39 -14.57 15.07
N THR A 114 24.68 -15.32 14.00
CA THR A 114 23.84 -16.46 13.58
C THR A 114 23.67 -17.48 14.72
N GLY A 115 24.67 -17.60 15.59
CA GLY A 115 24.59 -18.42 16.80
C GLY A 115 23.51 -17.98 17.79
N ASP A 116 23.26 -16.67 17.95
CA ASP A 116 22.24 -16.16 18.86
C ASP A 116 20.83 -16.46 18.33
N LEU A 117 20.63 -16.37 17.01
CA LEU A 117 19.38 -16.76 16.37
C LEU A 117 19.13 -18.26 16.51
N MET A 118 20.16 -19.08 16.31
CA MET A 118 20.07 -20.53 16.47
C MET A 118 19.79 -20.93 17.93
N ALA A 119 20.45 -20.28 18.89
CA ALA A 119 20.19 -20.50 20.31
C ALA A 119 18.77 -20.07 20.71
N LEU A 120 18.27 -18.97 20.14
CA LEU A 120 16.90 -18.51 20.34
C LEU A 120 15.88 -19.47 19.72
N GLU A 121 16.11 -19.96 18.51
CA GLU A 121 15.26 -20.96 17.85
C GLU A 121 15.21 -22.25 18.67
N LEU A 122 16.35 -22.77 19.12
CA LEU A 122 16.42 -23.93 20.01
C LEU A 122 15.64 -23.72 21.32
N ARG A 123 15.69 -22.50 21.86
CA ARG A 123 15.01 -22.17 23.13
C ARG A 123 13.50 -22.06 22.98
N LEU A 124 13.02 -21.50 21.87
CA LEU A 124 11.58 -21.24 21.66
C LEU A 124 10.87 -22.39 20.93
N PHE A 125 11.55 -23.05 20.01
CA PHE A 125 10.99 -24.02 19.08
C PHE A 125 11.91 -25.24 18.88
N PRO A 126 12.24 -25.99 19.94
CA PRO A 126 13.08 -27.17 19.80
C PRO A 126 12.38 -28.25 18.98
N ALA A 127 13.06 -28.79 17.97
CA ALA A 127 12.62 -29.99 17.27
C ALA A 127 12.96 -31.25 18.10
N PRO A 128 12.35 -32.42 17.80
CA PRO A 128 12.68 -33.67 18.48
C PRO A 128 14.19 -33.95 18.46
N GLY A 129 14.74 -34.38 19.59
CA GLY A 129 16.19 -34.58 19.74
C GLY A 129 16.98 -33.32 20.09
N GLY A 130 16.32 -32.18 20.35
CA GLY A 130 16.98 -30.97 20.85
C GLY A 130 17.79 -30.21 19.80
N VAL A 131 17.43 -30.35 18.53
CA VAL A 131 18.03 -29.64 17.38
C VAL A 131 17.06 -28.59 16.82
N ILE A 132 17.54 -27.72 15.94
CA ILE A 132 16.67 -26.77 15.22
C ILE A 132 15.87 -27.49 14.12
N TRP A 133 14.72 -26.91 13.73
CA TRP A 133 13.83 -27.52 12.74
C TRP A 133 14.50 -27.71 11.38
N SER A 134 15.28 -26.72 10.93
CA SER A 134 16.00 -26.83 9.65
C SER A 134 16.97 -28.01 9.62
N GLN A 135 17.70 -28.24 10.71
CA GLN A 135 18.59 -29.39 10.87
C GLN A 135 17.79 -30.70 10.90
N TRP A 136 16.76 -30.79 11.74
CA TRP A 136 15.92 -31.99 11.87
C TRP A 136 15.29 -32.42 10.55
N LEU A 137 14.82 -31.43 9.75
CA LEU A 137 14.25 -31.63 8.43
C LEU A 137 15.30 -32.04 7.39
N SER A 138 16.49 -31.44 7.45
CA SER A 138 17.58 -31.75 6.49
C SER A 138 18.10 -33.19 6.61
N GLU A 139 17.97 -33.78 7.81
CA GLU A 139 18.41 -35.15 8.10
C GLU A 139 17.35 -36.22 7.75
N ARG A 140 16.14 -35.82 7.33
CA ARG A 140 14.99 -36.74 7.10
C ARG A 140 14.47 -36.69 5.68
N ALA A 141 14.40 -37.86 5.04
CA ALA A 141 13.87 -38.00 3.69
C ALA A 141 12.34 -37.83 3.62
N VAL A 142 11.61 -38.18 4.69
CA VAL A 142 10.14 -38.14 4.73
C VAL A 142 9.66 -37.46 6.01
N ALA A 143 10.09 -36.21 6.19
CA ALA A 143 9.85 -35.41 7.40
C ALA A 143 8.41 -35.41 7.92
N ALA A 144 7.40 -35.36 7.05
CA ALA A 144 6.00 -35.35 7.47
C ALA A 144 5.54 -36.70 8.05
N LEU A 145 6.03 -37.82 7.50
CA LEU A 145 5.71 -39.14 8.01
C LEU A 145 6.40 -39.37 9.36
N ASP A 146 7.68 -39.01 9.45
CA ASP A 146 8.48 -39.11 10.69
C ASP A 146 7.88 -38.24 11.82
N LEU A 147 7.31 -37.08 11.49
CA LEU A 147 6.61 -36.22 12.45
C LEU A 147 5.32 -36.86 12.99
N LEU A 148 4.60 -37.59 12.14
CA LEU A 148 3.33 -38.23 12.49
C LEU A 148 3.54 -39.56 13.25
N THR A 149 4.65 -40.25 13.02
CA THR A 149 4.94 -41.56 13.63
C THR A 149 5.75 -41.47 14.92
N GLY A 150 6.43 -40.34 15.19
CA GLY A 150 7.30 -40.14 16.35
C GLY A 150 8.70 -40.72 16.17
#